data_AF-A0A3D0ETD4-F1
#
_entry.id   AF-A0A3D0ETD4-F1
#
_cell.length_a   1.000
_cell.length_b   1.000
_cell.length_c   1.000
_cell.angle_alpha   90.00
_cell.angle_beta   90.00
_cell.angle_gamma   90.00
#
_symmetry.space_group_name_H-M   'P 1'
#
loop_
_entity.id
_entity.type
_entity.pdbx_description
1 polymer ?
#
loop_
_entity_poly.entity_id
_entity_poly.type
_entity_poly.pdbx_seq_one_letter_code
_entity_poly.pdbx_strand_id
1 'polypeptide(L)'
;LHAPNDELRSKIVPINKKYPIADLMEACKRYTDSSQGEVISGVKWQRRGSPRDFVTFEYIMLDGVNDLADHARQLVNVTRGVPCKFNLIPFNPF
;
A
#
# COMPACT_ATOMS: atom_id res chain seq x y z
N LEU A 1 -4.25 -0.83 -1.87
CA LEU A 1 -3.26 -1.68 -2.59
C LEU A 1 -3.98 -2.65 -3.52
N HIS A 2 -4.86 -3.49 -2.95
CA HIS A 2 -5.85 -4.34 -3.64
C HIS A 2 -5.31 -5.42 -4.59
N ALA A 3 -4.01 -5.54 -4.79
CA ALA A 3 -3.40 -6.66 -5.50
C ALA A 3 -1.93 -6.84 -5.07
N PRO A 4 -1.37 -8.06 -5.14
CA PRO A 4 0.00 -8.35 -4.74
C PRO A 4 1.05 -8.08 -5.81
N ASN A 5 0.65 -7.99 -7.08
CA ASN A 5 1.55 -7.84 -8.23
C ASN A 5 0.96 -6.86 -9.26
N ASP A 6 1.83 -6.30 -10.11
CA ASP A 6 1.44 -5.27 -11.08
C ASP A 6 0.46 -5.77 -12.15
N GLU A 7 0.52 -7.04 -12.51
CA GLU A 7 -0.40 -7.61 -13.51
C GLU A 7 -1.84 -7.54 -13.01
N LEU A 8 -2.09 -8.05 -11.80
CA LEU A 8 -3.42 -8.02 -11.18
C LEU A 8 -3.82 -6.60 -10.79
N ARG A 9 -2.87 -5.81 -10.26
CA ARG A 9 -3.14 -4.44 -9.85
C ARG A 9 -3.54 -3.56 -11.02
N SER A 10 -2.96 -3.77 -12.20
CA SER A 10 -3.33 -3.02 -13.42
C SER A 10 -4.75 -3.34 -13.92
N LYS A 11 -5.31 -4.50 -13.54
CA LYS A 11 -6.69 -4.89 -13.87
C LYS A 11 -7.69 -4.26 -12.89
N ILE A 12 -7.39 -4.29 -11.58
CA ILE A 12 -8.31 -3.84 -10.52
C ILE A 12 -8.18 -2.32 -10.25
N VAL A 13 -6.96 -1.77 -10.37
CA VAL A 13 -6.60 -0.40 -10.00
C VAL A 13 -5.80 0.24 -11.15
N PRO A 14 -6.46 0.80 -12.18
CA PRO A 14 -5.81 1.22 -13.44
C PRO A 14 -4.66 2.22 -13.29
N ILE A 15 -4.66 3.01 -12.21
CA ILE A 15 -3.58 3.95 -11.90
C ILE A 15 -2.22 3.25 -11.71
N ASN A 16 -2.20 1.93 -11.46
CA ASN A 16 -0.98 1.12 -11.41
C ASN A 16 -0.14 1.20 -12.69
N LYS A 17 -0.77 1.38 -13.85
CA LYS A 17 -0.05 1.49 -15.13
C LYS A 17 0.86 2.72 -15.18
N LYS A 18 0.52 3.77 -14.42
CA LYS A 18 1.32 4.99 -14.29
C LYS A 18 2.25 4.96 -13.08
N TYR A 19 1.79 4.37 -11.98
CA TYR A 19 2.55 4.25 -10.73
C TYR A 19 2.52 2.79 -10.23
N PRO A 20 3.47 1.96 -10.71
CA PRO A 20 3.62 0.55 -10.33
C PRO A 20 3.82 0.34 -8.83
N ILE A 21 3.71 -0.90 -8.37
CA ILE A 21 3.82 -1.23 -6.94
C ILE A 21 5.19 -0.84 -6.37
N ALA A 22 6.27 -1.00 -7.12
CA ALA A 22 7.62 -0.62 -6.67
C ALA A 22 7.71 0.86 -6.30
N ASP A 23 7.25 1.75 -7.18
CA ASP A 23 7.23 3.20 -6.96
C ASP A 23 6.33 3.58 -5.78
N LEU A 24 5.18 2.90 -5.66
CA LEU A 24 4.28 3.08 -4.52
C LEU A 24 4.96 2.69 -3.20
N MET A 25 5.66 1.55 -3.15
CA MET A 25 6.36 1.11 -1.95
C MET A 25 7.48 2.08 -1.58
N GLU A 26 8.22 2.59 -2.57
CA GLU A 26 9.26 3.59 -2.35
C GLU A 26 8.69 4.90 -1.79
N ALA A 27 7.56 5.36 -2.35
CA ALA A 27 6.85 6.52 -1.82
C ALA A 27 6.35 6.29 -0.38
N CYS A 28 5.83 5.10 -0.06
CA CYS A 28 5.45 4.74 1.29
C CYS A 28 6.63 4.75 2.26
N LYS A 29 7.80 4.21 1.86
CA LYS A 29 9.02 4.23 2.68
C LYS A 29 9.43 5.66 3.01
N ARG A 30 9.52 6.53 1.98
CA ARG A 30 9.82 7.96 2.16
C ARG A 30 8.82 8.64 3.08
N TYR A 31 7.54 8.30 2.98
CA TYR A 31 6.50 8.86 3.84
C TYR A 31 6.63 8.42 5.30
N THR A 32 7.05 7.18 5.56
CA THR A 32 7.22 6.65 6.92
C THR A 32 8.57 6.94 7.55
N ASP A 33 9.55 7.41 6.77
CA ASP A 33 10.89 7.72 7.26
C ASP A 33 10.90 9.04 8.03
N SER A 34 10.88 8.93 9.36
CA SER A 34 10.89 10.08 10.27
C SER A 34 12.23 10.84 10.31
N SER A 35 13.30 10.28 9.72
CA SER A 35 14.59 10.95 9.57
C SER A 35 14.59 11.95 8.40
N GLN A 36 13.75 11.70 7.41
CA GLN A 36 13.55 12.56 6.24
C GLN A 36 12.46 13.58 6.55
N GLY A 37 12.76 14.50 7.47
CA GLY A 37 11.91 15.64 7.82
C GLY A 37 11.82 16.69 6.71
N GLU A 38 11.75 16.28 5.44
CA GLU A 38 11.62 17.19 4.31
C GLU A 38 10.17 17.52 4.01
N VAL A 39 9.93 18.81 3.92
CA VAL A 39 8.62 19.41 3.74
C VAL A 39 8.27 19.35 2.25
N ILE A 40 7.75 18.22 1.78
CA ILE A 40 7.09 18.18 0.48
C ILE A 40 5.88 19.12 0.58
N SER A 41 5.95 20.27 -0.11
CA SER A 41 4.92 21.32 -0.26
C SER A 41 4.77 22.39 0.84
N GLY A 42 5.77 22.65 1.70
CA GLY A 42 5.63 23.66 2.78
C GLY A 42 4.64 23.24 3.90
N VAL A 43 4.04 22.05 3.77
CA VAL A 43 3.15 21.44 4.74
C VAL A 43 3.86 20.23 5.32
N LYS A 44 4.10 20.24 6.63
CA LYS A 44 4.54 19.05 7.35
C LYS A 44 3.33 18.10 7.46
N TRP A 45 3.17 17.19 6.49
CA TRP A 45 2.05 16.25 6.44
C TRP A 45 1.97 15.33 7.67
N GLN A 46 3.12 15.09 8.33
CA GLN A 46 3.19 14.39 9.60
C GLN A 46 3.22 15.37 10.78
N ARG A 47 2.24 15.25 11.69
CA ARG A 47 2.32 15.91 13.00
C ARG A 47 3.61 15.48 13.71
N ARG A 48 4.42 16.43 14.16
CA ARG A 48 5.58 16.16 15.05
C ARG A 48 5.06 15.40 16.28
N GLY A 49 5.49 14.15 16.48
CA GLY A 49 5.02 13.28 17.56
C GLY A 49 3.77 12.45 17.24
N SER A 50 3.37 12.29 15.97
CA SER A 50 2.33 11.34 15.58
C SER A 50 2.80 9.91 15.91
N PRO A 51 2.09 9.13 16.75
CA PRO A 51 2.58 7.85 17.27
C PRO A 51 2.52 6.69 16.27
N ARG A 52 2.40 6.95 14.96
CA ARG A 52 2.13 5.94 13.95
C ARG A 52 3.02 6.14 12.72
N ASP A 53 4.21 5.56 12.79
CA ASP A 53 5.17 5.48 11.68
C ASP A 53 4.84 4.32 10.72
N PHE A 54 3.56 4.12 10.37
CA PHE A 54 3.16 3.02 9.49
C PHE A 54 2.03 3.39 8.54
N VAL A 55 2.01 2.75 7.37
CA VAL A 55 0.96 2.88 6.35
C VAL A 55 -0.14 1.84 6.61
N THR A 56 -1.41 2.23 6.52
CA THR A 56 -2.51 1.24 6.44
C THR A 56 -2.83 0.97 4.98
N PHE A 57 -2.59 -0.25 4.51
CA PHE A 57 -2.99 -0.69 3.19
C PHE A 57 -4.40 -1.26 3.22
N GLU A 58 -5.31 -0.60 2.52
CA GLU A 58 -6.62 -1.17 2.22
C GLU A 58 -6.51 -2.26 1.14
N TYR A 59 -7.21 -3.36 1.35
CA TYR A 59 -7.21 -4.52 0.48
C TYR A 59 -8.63 -5.08 0.36
N ILE A 60 -9.26 -4.87 -0.79
CA ILE A 60 -10.60 -5.38 -1.04
C ILE A 60 -10.50 -6.84 -1.43
N MET A 61 -11.33 -7.69 -0.82
CA MET A 61 -11.30 -9.14 -1.03
C MET A 61 -12.27 -9.51 -2.14
N LEU A 62 -11.74 -9.87 -3.31
CA LEU A 62 -12.49 -10.29 -4.49
C LEU A 62 -12.33 -11.80 -4.67
N ASP A 63 -13.45 -12.51 -4.60
CA ASP A 63 -13.53 -13.98 -4.65
C ASP A 63 -12.85 -14.55 -5.90
N GLY A 64 -11.85 -15.41 -5.69
CA GLY A 64 -11.08 -16.07 -6.75
C GLY A 64 -10.16 -15.15 -7.56
N VAL A 65 -10.09 -13.85 -7.22
CA VAL A 65 -9.33 -12.86 -7.98
C VAL A 65 -8.06 -12.47 -7.25
N ASN A 66 -8.16 -12.05 -5.98
CA ASN A 66 -7.04 -11.48 -5.24
C ASN A 66 -6.95 -11.98 -3.78
N ASP A 67 -7.65 -13.06 -3.45
CA ASP A 67 -7.89 -13.54 -2.09
C ASP A 67 -7.25 -14.91 -1.74
N LEU A 68 -6.61 -15.56 -2.73
CA LEU A 68 -5.88 -16.82 -2.52
C LEU A 68 -4.70 -16.68 -1.53
N ALA A 69 -4.34 -17.78 -0.88
CA ALA A 69 -3.21 -17.83 0.07
C ALA A 69 -1.87 -17.38 -0.55
N ASP A 70 -1.65 -17.66 -1.84
CA ASP A 70 -0.44 -17.21 -2.54
C ASP A 70 -0.41 -15.69 -2.73
N HIS A 71 -1.57 -15.05 -2.91
CA HIS A 71 -1.65 -13.59 -2.94
C HIS A 71 -1.24 -12.98 -1.61
N ALA A 72 -1.64 -13.58 -0.48
CA ALA A 72 -1.21 -13.15 0.84
C ALA A 72 0.32 -13.26 1.02
N ARG A 73 0.94 -14.34 0.54
CA ARG A 73 2.42 -14.49 0.59
C ARG A 73 3.12 -13.44 -0.27
N GLN A 74 2.62 -13.18 -1.48
CA GLN A 74 3.16 -12.14 -2.35
C GLN A 74 3.01 -10.75 -1.73
N LEU A 75 1.87 -10.46 -1.09
CA LEU A 75 1.64 -9.20 -0.36
C LEU A 75 2.69 -8.97 0.73
N VAL A 76 2.93 -9.97 1.57
CA VAL A 76 3.95 -9.87 2.64
C VAL A 76 5.34 -9.63 2.06
N ASN A 77 5.64 -10.23 0.90
CA ASN A 77 6.92 -10.04 0.23
C ASN A 77 7.05 -8.63 -0.35
N VAL A 78 6.03 -8.10 -1.02
CA VAL A 78 6.12 -6.80 -1.69
C VAL A 78 6.14 -5.63 -0.69
N THR A 79 5.47 -5.78 0.45
CA THR A 79 5.49 -4.75 1.51
C THR A 79 6.66 -4.92 2.48
N ARG A 80 7.59 -5.86 2.21
CA ARG A 80 8.76 -6.07 3.07
C ARG A 80 9.61 -4.79 3.14
N GLY A 81 9.78 -4.28 4.35
CA GLY A 81 10.50 -3.03 4.61
C GLY A 81 9.65 -1.76 4.53
N VAL A 82 8.33 -1.87 4.38
CA VAL A 82 7.38 -0.78 4.65
C VAL A 82 6.69 -1.10 5.97
N PRO A 83 6.86 -0.28 7.02
CA PRO A 83 6.05 -0.43 8.22
C PRO A 83 4.57 -0.25 7.84
N CYS A 84 3.78 -1.31 7.95
CA CYS A 84 2.40 -1.26 7.51
C CYS A 84 1.47 -2.20 8.28
N LYS A 85 0.17 -1.92 8.14
CA LYS A 85 -0.93 -2.79 8.54
C LYS A 85 -1.86 -2.99 7.35
N PHE A 86 -2.53 -4.12 7.30
CA PHE A 86 -3.55 -4.39 6.28
C PHE A 86 -4.94 -4.24 6.88
N ASN A 87 -5.82 -3.56 6.14
CA ASN A 87 -7.25 -3.56 6.37
C ASN A 87 -7.92 -4.39 5.27
N LEU A 88 -8.34 -5.61 5.60
CA LEU A 88 -9.03 -6.50 4.67
C LEU A 88 -10.52 -6.12 4.64
N ILE A 89 -11.01 -5.73 3.47
CA ILE A 89 -12.36 -5.21 3.27
C ILE A 89 -13.13 -6.24 2.44
N PRO A 90 -14.16 -6.90 3.01
CA PRO A 90 -15.04 -7.77 2.24
C PRO A 90 -15.72 -6.98 1.10
N PHE A 91 -15.74 -7.55 -0.10
CA PHE A 91 -16.47 -6.93 -1.21
C PHE A 91 -17.98 -7.07 -1.00
N ASN A 92 -18.71 -5.95 -1.05
CA ASN A 92 -20.17 -5.95 -1.06
C ASN A 92 -20.65 -5.83 -2.51
N PRO A 93 -21.39 -6.82 -3.05
CA PRO A 93 -21.96 -6.70 -4.39
C PRO A 93 -22.97 -5.55 -4.46
N PHE A 94 -23.08 -4.95 -5.64
CA PHE A 94 -23.98 -3.84 -5.95
C PHE A 94 -25.22 -4.31 -6.70
#